data_AF-M3ED82-F1
#
_entry.id   AF-M3ED82-F1
#
_cell.length_a   1.000
_cell.length_b   1.000
_cell.length_c   1.000
_cell.angle_alpha   90.00
_cell.angle_beta   90.00
_cell.angle_gamma   90.00
#
_symmetry.space_group_name_H-M   'P 1'
#
loop_
_entity.id
_entity.type
_entity.pdbx_description
1 polymer ?
#
loop_
_entity_poly.entity_id
_entity_poly.type
_entity_poly.pdbx_seq_one_letter_code
_entity_poly.pdbx_strand_id
1 'polypeptide(L)'
;MSAQTVSKIEPISINLFLRNTPVSQMGFGLPLILGVKEPAYSLQVSGNSGGLIWKSTHTGIVFIQIKYVVSGNNTSLSVVRTGTGTENDPYIISVNVSTDANGVATSTAHQIKLAAESISNIAGATKIVDVIEVANSGSGIVSAFAQTALGYERYMEISSSDDLLELGFISSDKEYIQAAQMFRQTPRPKRIAVFLLTSWSAASTEISALRNSGKDSWFKTIATTHDKETIHALGDYLASIEKMFFACSDDLSVLTGRNSIWEYITLHKTPNSFPEAAWVGNSAPRRVGSYNYAYLPLDGVENSGYANSQEVPYLRKMEI
;
A
#
# COMPACT_ATOMS: atom_id res chain seq x y z
N MET A 1 -38.26 -65.56 34.96
CA MET A 1 -38.19 -64.92 33.62
C MET A 1 -37.23 -63.74 33.73
N SER A 2 -36.04 -63.88 33.16
CA SER A 2 -35.00 -62.85 33.18
C SER A 2 -35.33 -61.76 32.17
N ALA A 3 -35.43 -60.51 32.61
CA ALA A 3 -35.62 -59.37 31.74
C ALA A 3 -34.30 -59.04 31.03
N GLN A 4 -34.22 -59.36 29.73
CA GLN A 4 -33.15 -58.90 28.86
C GLN A 4 -33.13 -57.37 28.85
N THR A 5 -32.04 -56.78 29.33
CA THR A 5 -31.76 -55.36 29.13
C THR A 5 -31.30 -55.18 27.69
N VAL A 6 -32.20 -54.71 26.82
CA VAL A 6 -31.83 -54.34 25.44
C VAL A 6 -30.97 -53.08 25.52
N SER A 7 -29.71 -53.17 25.08
CA SER A 7 -28.83 -52.02 24.94
C SER A 7 -29.42 -51.05 23.90
N LYS A 8 -29.86 -49.88 24.35
CA LYS A 8 -30.23 -48.78 23.44
C LYS A 8 -28.95 -48.12 22.97
N ILE A 9 -28.55 -48.41 21.75
CA ILE A 9 -27.53 -47.64 21.03
C ILE A 9 -28.28 -46.48 20.37
N GLU A 10 -28.18 -45.29 20.96
CA GLU A 10 -28.61 -44.06 20.30
C GLU A 10 -27.73 -43.86 19.06
N PRO A 11 -28.30 -43.63 17.86
CA PRO A 11 -27.50 -43.34 16.68
C PRO A 11 -26.77 -42.01 16.89
N ILE A 12 -25.44 -42.06 16.93
CA ILE A 12 -24.62 -40.84 16.86
C ILE A 12 -24.82 -40.25 15.47
N SER A 13 -25.67 -39.23 15.39
CA SER A 13 -25.82 -38.44 14.18
C SER A 13 -24.64 -37.46 14.09
N ILE A 14 -23.57 -37.87 13.40
CA ILE A 14 -22.49 -36.95 13.06
C ILE A 14 -22.98 -36.08 11.91
N ASN A 15 -23.34 -34.83 12.22
CA ASN A 15 -23.60 -33.82 11.21
C ASN A 15 -22.29 -33.52 10.44
N LEU A 16 -22.07 -34.19 9.32
CA LEU A 16 -20.94 -33.95 8.41
C LEU A 16 -21.07 -32.63 7.60
N PHE A 17 -22.06 -31.80 7.90
CA PHE A 17 -22.36 -30.57 7.13
C PHE A 17 -21.51 -29.33 7.50
N LEU A 18 -20.48 -29.47 8.34
CA LEU A 18 -19.58 -28.34 8.66
C LEU A 18 -18.13 -28.53 8.22
N ARG A 19 -17.86 -29.47 7.30
CA ARG A 19 -16.52 -29.58 6.67
C ARG A 19 -16.49 -29.39 5.16
N ASN A 20 -17.65 -29.43 4.49
CA ASN A 20 -17.74 -29.34 3.03
C ASN A 20 -18.68 -28.23 2.53
N THR A 21 -19.16 -27.33 3.39
CA THR A 21 -19.56 -26.02 2.87
C THR A 21 -18.27 -25.39 2.34
N PRO A 22 -18.16 -25.07 1.04
CA PRO A 22 -17.18 -24.09 0.64
C PRO A 22 -17.49 -22.90 1.54
N VAL A 23 -16.56 -22.51 2.41
CA VAL A 23 -16.57 -21.13 2.91
C VAL A 23 -16.79 -20.34 1.65
N SER A 24 -17.91 -19.62 1.53
CA SER A 24 -18.22 -18.90 0.30
C SER A 24 -17.04 -17.96 0.09
N GLN A 25 -16.08 -18.39 -0.72
CA GLN A 25 -14.84 -17.71 -0.98
C GLN A 25 -15.29 -16.61 -1.93
N MET A 26 -15.83 -15.54 -1.34
CA MET A 26 -16.29 -14.37 -2.07
C MET A 26 -15.04 -13.72 -2.64
N GLY A 27 -14.68 -14.13 -3.84
CA GLY A 27 -13.56 -13.59 -4.60
C GLY A 27 -12.20 -14.15 -4.20
N PHE A 28 -11.18 -13.72 -4.94
CA PHE A 28 -9.78 -14.09 -4.74
C PHE A 28 -9.10 -13.21 -3.68
N GLY A 29 -9.74 -12.97 -2.53
CA GLY A 29 -9.20 -12.06 -1.52
C GLY A 29 -8.93 -10.65 -2.05
N LEU A 30 -8.05 -9.90 -1.37
CA LEU A 30 -7.57 -8.60 -1.85
C LEU A 30 -6.51 -8.78 -2.95
N PRO A 31 -6.57 -8.02 -4.05
CA PRO A 31 -5.41 -7.90 -4.91
C PRO A 31 -4.30 -7.11 -4.21
N LEU A 32 -3.04 -7.47 -4.46
CA LEU A 32 -1.86 -6.80 -3.91
C LEU A 32 -1.00 -6.22 -5.05
N ILE A 33 -0.65 -4.95 -4.93
CA ILE A 33 0.36 -4.27 -5.75
C ILE A 33 1.66 -4.22 -4.96
N LEU A 34 2.73 -4.78 -5.52
CA LEU A 34 4.09 -4.65 -4.99
C LEU A 34 4.82 -3.52 -5.72
N GLY A 35 5.31 -2.56 -4.93
CA GLY A 35 6.03 -1.38 -5.39
C GLY A 35 7.41 -1.29 -4.77
N VAL A 36 8.33 -0.62 -5.45
CA VAL A 36 9.55 -0.06 -4.82
C VAL A 36 9.52 1.42 -5.11
N LYS A 37 9.00 2.18 -4.15
CA LYS A 37 8.93 3.63 -4.18
C LYS A 37 9.60 4.16 -2.93
N GLU A 38 10.39 5.21 -3.09
CA GLU A 38 10.96 5.89 -1.95
C GLU A 38 9.86 6.42 -1.03
N PRO A 39 9.94 6.13 0.28
CA PRO A 39 8.89 6.50 1.22
C PRO A 39 8.72 8.02 1.34
N ALA A 40 7.47 8.46 1.43
CA ALA A 40 7.10 9.84 1.76
C ALA A 40 6.69 9.89 3.23
N TYR A 41 7.60 10.39 4.07
CA TYR A 41 7.38 10.46 5.51
C TYR A 41 6.47 11.63 5.88
N SER A 42 5.49 11.38 6.74
CA SER A 42 4.62 12.43 7.28
C SER A 42 4.20 12.17 8.72
N LEU A 43 3.71 13.23 9.37
CA LEU A 43 3.11 13.18 10.69
C LEU A 43 1.98 14.18 10.76
N GLN A 44 0.77 13.71 11.00
CA GLN A 44 -0.34 14.57 11.35
C GLN A 44 -0.34 14.82 12.86
N VAL A 45 -0.32 16.10 13.24
CA VAL A 45 -0.44 16.56 14.63
C VAL A 45 -1.83 17.21 14.79
N SER A 46 -2.57 16.73 15.81
CA SER A 46 -3.96 17.03 16.20
C SER A 46 -5.07 16.57 15.21
N GLY A 47 -6.23 16.15 15.75
CA GLY A 47 -7.34 15.54 15.01
C GLY A 47 -8.73 16.16 15.25
N ASN A 48 -9.57 16.11 14.20
CA ASN A 48 -11.02 16.37 14.08
C ASN A 48 -11.56 17.81 13.92
N SER A 49 -10.82 18.89 14.23
CA SER A 49 -11.30 20.27 13.93
C SER A 49 -10.20 21.30 13.61
N GLY A 50 -8.96 20.85 13.43
CA GLY A 50 -7.80 21.65 13.07
C GLY A 50 -6.50 20.90 13.35
N GLY A 51 -5.48 21.10 12.53
CA GLY A 51 -4.18 20.45 12.70
C GLY A 51 -3.20 20.73 11.57
N LEU A 52 -1.99 20.19 11.73
CA LEU A 52 -0.91 20.30 10.76
C LEU A 52 -0.41 18.92 10.36
N ILE A 53 -0.23 18.71 9.06
CA ILE A 53 0.54 17.61 8.52
C ILE A 53 1.94 18.14 8.23
N TRP A 54 2.91 17.57 8.93
CA TRP A 54 4.33 17.75 8.65
C TRP A 54 4.75 16.68 7.66
N LYS A 55 5.11 17.07 6.45
CA LYS A 55 5.49 16.13 5.38
C LYS A 55 6.94 16.36 5.00
N SER A 56 7.75 15.31 4.90
CA SER A 56 9.11 15.42 4.38
C SER A 56 9.07 15.94 2.94
N THR A 57 9.95 16.90 2.65
CA THR A 57 10.17 17.42 1.29
C THR A 57 10.97 16.46 0.41
N HIS A 58 11.72 15.55 1.05
CA HIS A 58 12.53 14.54 0.40
C HIS A 58 11.86 13.19 0.54
N THR A 59 11.83 12.42 -0.55
CA THR A 59 11.51 10.99 -0.52
C THR A 59 12.73 10.22 -0.05
N GLY A 60 12.51 9.05 0.55
CA GLY A 60 13.58 8.21 1.09
C GLY A 60 13.62 8.25 2.61
N ILE A 61 14.59 7.54 3.19
CA ILE A 61 14.75 7.46 4.65
C ILE A 61 15.08 8.85 5.19
N VAL A 62 14.25 9.36 6.09
CA VAL A 62 14.49 10.63 6.77
C VAL A 62 14.42 10.46 8.28
N PHE A 63 15.24 11.23 8.98
CA PHE A 63 15.32 11.23 10.44
C PHE A 63 14.83 12.59 10.94
N ILE A 64 13.51 12.79 10.91
CA ILE A 64 12.85 14.04 11.32
C ILE A 64 11.81 13.73 12.41
N GLN A 65 11.80 14.52 13.46
CA GLN A 65 10.89 14.43 14.59
C GLN A 65 10.28 15.79 14.92
N ILE A 66 9.02 15.78 15.33
CA ILE A 66 8.26 16.99 15.67
C ILE A 66 7.87 16.91 17.15
N LYS A 67 7.98 18.02 17.89
CA LYS A 67 7.47 18.15 19.26
C LYS A 67 6.84 19.51 19.48
N TYR A 68 5.69 19.55 20.18
CA TYR A 68 5.06 20.81 20.60
C TYR A 68 5.19 20.97 22.11
N VAL A 69 5.76 22.09 22.54
CA VAL A 69 6.02 22.40 23.94
C VAL A 69 5.09 23.53 24.37
N VAL A 70 4.32 23.29 25.43
CA VAL A 70 3.52 24.31 26.13
C VAL A 70 4.12 24.43 27.52
N SER A 71 4.78 25.55 27.82
CA SER A 71 5.45 25.73 29.12
C SER A 71 5.60 27.20 29.47
N GLY A 72 5.44 27.54 30.76
CA GLY A 72 5.59 28.90 31.26
C GLY A 72 4.39 29.80 30.96
N ASN A 73 4.44 31.04 31.47
CA ASN A 73 3.37 32.03 31.33
C ASN A 73 3.81 33.15 30.36
N ASN A 74 2.89 33.66 29.55
CA ASN A 74 3.13 34.71 28.56
C ASN A 74 4.27 34.39 27.59
N THR A 75 4.43 33.12 27.22
CA THR A 75 5.49 32.72 26.27
C THR A 75 5.07 33.02 24.83
N SER A 76 6.05 33.41 24.01
CA SER A 76 5.82 33.69 22.59
C SER A 76 6.01 32.45 21.73
N LEU A 77 5.26 32.37 20.63
CA LEU A 77 5.41 31.31 19.65
C LEU A 77 6.83 31.35 19.05
N SER A 78 7.53 30.23 19.07
CA SER A 78 8.79 30.05 18.35
C SER A 78 8.91 28.63 17.81
N VAL A 79 9.58 28.50 16.67
CA VAL A 79 9.90 27.21 16.08
C VAL A 79 11.41 27.14 15.94
N VAL A 80 12.01 26.01 16.30
CA VAL A 80 13.47 25.81 16.20
C VAL A 80 13.78 24.40 15.74
N ARG A 81 14.89 24.25 15.02
CA ARG A 81 15.42 22.95 14.60
C ARG A 81 16.74 22.69 15.32
N THR A 82 16.88 21.48 15.85
CA THR A 82 18.15 20.96 16.37
C THR A 82 18.50 19.64 15.67
N GLY A 83 19.73 19.14 15.87
CA GLY A 83 20.21 17.88 15.29
C GLY A 83 20.75 18.02 13.86
N THR A 84 21.32 16.93 13.35
CA THR A 84 21.99 16.86 12.05
C THR A 84 21.24 16.06 10.99
N GLY A 85 20.14 15.40 11.36
CA GLY A 85 19.31 14.64 10.42
C GLY A 85 19.83 13.24 10.12
N THR A 86 20.53 12.62 11.06
CA THR A 86 21.03 11.25 10.96
C THR A 86 20.24 10.32 11.88
N GLU A 87 20.37 9.00 11.71
CA GLU A 87 19.71 8.00 12.57
C GLU A 87 20.01 8.21 14.06
N ASN A 88 21.26 8.55 14.37
CA ASN A 88 21.72 8.75 15.75
C ASN A 88 21.53 10.20 16.25
N ASP A 89 21.24 11.14 15.35
CA ASP A 89 21.02 12.55 15.68
C ASP A 89 19.95 13.15 14.72
N PRO A 90 18.67 12.78 14.91
CA PRO A 90 17.59 13.20 14.03
C PRO A 90 17.38 14.71 14.09
N TYR A 91 16.84 15.29 13.03
CA TYR A 91 16.31 16.65 13.10
C TYR A 91 15.14 16.69 14.06
N ILE A 92 15.21 17.53 15.09
CA ILE A 92 14.09 17.76 16.02
C ILE A 92 13.56 19.17 15.79
N ILE A 93 12.35 19.25 15.22
CA ILE A 93 11.61 20.49 15.09
C ILE A 93 10.79 20.68 16.36
N SER A 94 11.18 21.69 17.14
CA SER A 94 10.52 22.06 18.39
C SER A 94 9.67 23.30 18.18
N VAL A 95 8.37 23.15 18.35
CA VAL A 95 7.42 24.27 18.33
C VAL A 95 7.11 24.63 19.79
N ASN A 96 7.62 25.76 20.26
CA ASN A 96 7.23 26.34 21.54
C ASN A 96 5.95 27.13 21.31
N VAL A 97 4.82 26.57 21.72
CA VAL A 97 3.49 27.14 21.56
C VAL A 97 3.34 28.33 22.51
N SER A 98 2.75 29.43 22.03
CA SER A 98 2.52 30.60 22.87
C SER A 98 1.56 30.30 24.02
N THR A 99 1.80 30.92 25.18
CA THR A 99 0.95 30.77 26.36
C THR A 99 0.42 32.11 26.86
N ASP A 100 -0.77 32.10 27.46
CA ASP A 100 -1.33 33.26 28.17
C ASP A 100 -0.72 33.43 29.56
N ALA A 101 -1.25 34.38 30.35
CA ALA A 101 -0.79 34.64 31.72
C ALA A 101 -0.98 33.46 32.68
N ASN A 102 -1.85 32.51 32.35
CA ASN A 102 -2.14 31.30 33.13
C ASN A 102 -1.40 30.06 32.60
N GLY A 103 -0.57 30.20 31.56
CA GLY A 103 0.16 29.09 30.95
C GLY A 103 -0.69 28.27 29.97
N VAL A 104 -1.85 28.76 29.55
CA VAL A 104 -2.73 28.08 28.60
C VAL A 104 -2.25 28.36 27.18
N ALA A 105 -2.18 27.31 26.35
CA ALA A 105 -1.80 27.43 24.95
C ALA A 105 -2.75 28.38 24.19
N THR A 106 -2.18 29.22 23.31
CA THR A 106 -2.93 30.19 22.51
C THR A 106 -2.63 30.13 21.01
N SER A 107 -1.54 29.48 20.59
CA SER A 107 -1.22 29.41 19.16
C SER A 107 -2.19 28.49 18.41
N THR A 108 -2.70 28.97 17.28
CA THR A 108 -3.45 28.16 16.32
C THR A 108 -2.50 27.38 15.40
N ALA A 109 -2.99 26.31 14.78
CA ALA A 109 -2.23 25.57 13.78
C ALA A 109 -1.76 26.48 12.62
N HIS A 110 -2.60 27.45 12.23
CA HIS A 110 -2.25 28.43 11.19
C HIS A 110 -1.06 29.31 11.59
N GLN A 111 -1.04 29.81 12.83
CA GLN A 111 0.08 30.61 13.34
C GLN A 111 1.38 29.79 13.37
N ILE A 112 1.30 28.51 13.72
CA ILE A 112 2.47 27.62 13.73
C ILE A 112 2.97 27.35 12.32
N LYS A 113 2.08 27.15 11.34
CA LYS A 113 2.49 27.00 9.94
C LYS A 113 3.28 28.22 9.47
N LEU A 114 2.73 29.42 9.62
CA LEU A 114 3.40 30.65 9.21
C LEU A 114 4.75 30.83 9.93
N ALA A 115 4.81 30.50 11.23
CA ALA A 115 6.05 30.55 11.99
C ALA A 115 7.09 29.54 11.45
N ALA A 116 6.70 28.32 11.13
CA ALA A 116 7.60 27.31 10.56
C ALA A 116 8.09 27.69 9.15
N GLU A 117 7.21 28.23 8.30
CA GLU A 117 7.53 28.69 6.94
C GLU A 117 8.47 29.90 6.94
N SER A 118 8.44 30.72 8.00
CA SER A 118 9.39 31.83 8.17
C SER A 118 10.83 31.37 8.42
N ILE A 119 11.04 30.10 8.76
CA ILE A 119 12.37 29.55 9.09
C ILE A 119 12.94 28.80 7.89
N SER A 120 14.00 29.38 7.32
CA SER A 120 14.63 28.89 6.08
C SER A 120 14.97 27.40 6.11
N ASN A 121 15.50 26.88 7.21
CA ASN A 121 15.97 25.50 7.33
C ASN A 121 14.92 24.52 7.92
N ILE A 122 13.65 24.92 7.97
CA ILE A 122 12.53 24.08 8.41
C ILE A 122 11.50 23.94 7.29
N ALA A 123 10.70 24.98 7.04
CA ALA A 123 9.68 24.99 6.00
C ALA A 123 9.80 26.19 5.03
N GLY A 124 10.84 27.01 5.18
CA GLY A 124 11.15 28.13 4.28
C GLY A 124 12.00 27.72 3.06
N ALA A 125 12.97 28.56 2.70
CA ALA A 125 13.70 28.43 1.42
C ALA A 125 14.52 27.13 1.27
N THR A 126 15.12 26.63 2.35
CA THR A 126 15.89 25.37 2.40
C THR A 126 15.13 24.30 3.20
N LYS A 127 13.81 24.26 2.98
CA LYS A 127 12.90 23.40 3.73
C LYS A 127 13.32 21.93 3.75
N ILE A 128 13.11 21.31 4.90
CA ILE A 128 13.17 19.85 5.08
C ILE A 128 11.76 19.26 5.18
N VAL A 129 10.77 20.07 5.53
CA VAL A 129 9.35 19.68 5.64
C VAL A 129 8.43 20.70 4.97
N ASP A 130 7.36 20.21 4.37
CA ASP A 130 6.17 20.98 4.04
C ASP A 130 5.18 20.91 5.20
N VAL A 131 4.52 22.04 5.49
CA VAL A 131 3.54 22.15 6.58
C VAL A 131 2.17 22.43 5.96
N ILE A 132 1.30 21.43 6.04
CA ILE A 132 -0.03 21.45 5.39
C ILE A 132 -1.09 21.58 6.48
N GLU A 133 -2.01 22.53 6.32
CA GLU A 133 -3.14 22.67 7.22
C GLU A 133 -4.23 21.66 6.87
N VAL A 134 -4.81 21.04 7.90
CA VAL A 134 -5.92 20.10 7.75
C VAL A 134 -7.26 20.85 7.56
N ALA A 135 -7.30 22.18 7.77
CA ALA A 135 -8.46 23.05 7.49
C ALA A 135 -8.07 24.54 7.32
N ASN A 136 -8.85 25.31 6.54
CA ASN A 136 -8.49 26.68 6.11
C ASN A 136 -8.92 27.83 7.04
N SER A 137 -9.69 27.58 8.11
CA SER A 137 -10.23 28.66 8.97
C SER A 137 -9.72 28.55 10.41
N GLY A 138 -8.56 29.14 10.70
CA GLY A 138 -8.07 29.33 12.07
C GLY A 138 -7.80 28.04 12.86
N SER A 139 -7.60 26.91 12.17
CA SER A 139 -7.31 25.55 12.69
C SER A 139 -6.88 25.60 14.15
N GLY A 140 -7.76 25.12 15.05
CA GLY A 140 -7.82 25.49 16.47
C GLY A 140 -6.51 25.48 17.27
N ILE A 141 -6.60 25.92 18.52
CA ILE A 141 -5.45 25.98 19.43
C ILE A 141 -4.83 24.58 19.56
N VAL A 142 -3.53 24.49 19.31
CA VAL A 142 -2.81 23.21 19.47
C VAL A 142 -2.39 23.00 20.93
N SER A 143 -2.42 21.75 21.36
CA SER A 143 -1.91 21.34 22.65
C SER A 143 -0.46 20.86 22.57
N ALA A 144 0.15 20.62 23.73
CA ALA A 144 1.45 19.95 23.79
C ALA A 144 1.39 18.59 23.09
N PHE A 145 2.47 18.25 22.40
CA PHE A 145 2.60 17.04 21.60
C PHE A 145 3.97 16.43 21.85
N ALA A 146 3.98 15.17 22.24
CA ALA A 146 5.21 14.44 22.52
C ALA A 146 6.08 14.35 21.27
N GLN A 147 7.39 14.36 21.48
CA GLN A 147 8.36 14.20 20.40
C GLN A 147 8.09 12.90 19.64
N THR A 148 7.73 13.02 18.36
CA THR A 148 7.31 11.91 17.53
C THR A 148 7.99 12.01 16.17
N ALA A 149 8.50 10.88 15.68
CA ALA A 149 9.10 10.80 14.36
C ALA A 149 8.05 10.90 13.26
N LEU A 150 8.42 11.43 12.10
CA LEU A 150 7.62 11.21 10.90
C LEU A 150 7.55 9.70 10.64
N GLY A 151 6.38 9.22 10.23
CA GLY A 151 6.16 7.84 9.85
C GLY A 151 5.88 7.74 8.36
N TYR A 152 5.98 6.52 7.82
CA TYR A 152 5.41 6.20 6.52
C TYR A 152 4.75 4.84 6.62
N GLU A 153 3.52 4.74 6.10
CA GLU A 153 2.82 3.48 6.02
C GLU A 153 3.24 2.77 4.74
N ARG A 154 3.79 1.56 4.88
CA ARG A 154 4.28 0.75 3.75
C ARG A 154 3.20 -0.09 3.12
N TYR A 155 2.23 -0.48 3.91
CA TYR A 155 1.10 -1.31 3.50
C TYR A 155 -0.16 -0.48 3.67
N MET A 156 -0.84 -0.23 2.56
CA MET A 156 -2.08 0.54 2.54
C MET A 156 -3.15 -0.22 1.79
N GLU A 157 -4.39 -0.08 2.23
CA GLU A 157 -5.54 -0.65 1.55
C GLU A 157 -6.43 0.49 1.05
N ILE A 158 -6.43 0.65 -0.27
CA ILE A 158 -7.09 1.74 -0.97
C ILE A 158 -8.42 1.26 -1.56
N SER A 159 -9.37 2.16 -1.71
CA SER A 159 -10.68 1.96 -2.36
C SER A 159 -10.85 2.79 -3.63
N SER A 160 -9.93 3.73 -3.89
CA SER A 160 -9.76 4.49 -5.13
C SER A 160 -8.27 4.65 -5.45
N SER A 161 -7.91 4.92 -6.71
CA SER A 161 -6.53 5.35 -7.05
C SER A 161 -6.19 6.71 -6.42
N ASP A 162 -7.20 7.56 -6.21
CA ASP A 162 -7.02 8.90 -5.63
C ASP A 162 -6.54 8.85 -4.18
N ASP A 163 -6.84 7.77 -3.44
CA ASP A 163 -6.34 7.55 -2.08
C ASP A 163 -4.79 7.55 -2.06
N LEU A 164 -4.14 7.09 -3.13
CA LEU A 164 -2.68 7.15 -3.25
C LEU A 164 -2.18 8.59 -3.42
N LEU A 165 -2.93 9.47 -4.08
CA LEU A 165 -2.56 10.88 -4.22
C LEU A 165 -2.55 11.58 -2.86
N GLU A 166 -3.53 11.26 -2.01
CA GLU A 166 -3.59 11.74 -0.63
C GLU A 166 -2.39 11.26 0.21
N LEU A 167 -1.93 10.03 -0.05
CA LEU A 167 -0.73 9.44 0.55
C LEU A 167 0.59 9.95 -0.06
N GLY A 168 0.52 10.88 -1.02
CA GLY A 168 1.68 11.55 -1.59
C GLY A 168 2.28 10.86 -2.81
N PHE A 169 1.58 9.91 -3.42
CA PHE A 169 1.89 9.45 -4.77
C PHE A 169 1.49 10.53 -5.79
N ILE A 170 2.04 10.41 -6.99
CA ILE A 170 1.67 11.21 -8.15
C ILE A 170 1.06 10.31 -9.22
N SER A 171 0.30 10.89 -10.15
CA SER A 171 -0.42 10.13 -11.18
C SER A 171 0.49 9.36 -12.15
N SER A 172 1.78 9.70 -12.20
CA SER A 172 2.80 8.98 -12.97
C SER A 172 3.48 7.86 -12.19
N ASP A 173 3.19 7.69 -10.89
CA ASP A 173 3.73 6.58 -10.13
C ASP A 173 3.16 5.25 -10.62
N LYS A 174 4.00 4.22 -10.67
CA LYS A 174 3.63 2.91 -11.20
C LYS A 174 2.52 2.26 -10.39
N GLU A 175 2.56 2.40 -9.07
CA GLU A 175 1.53 1.90 -8.16
C GLU A 175 0.18 2.59 -8.41
N TYR A 176 0.20 3.89 -8.68
CA TYR A 176 -1.01 4.65 -9.03
C TYR A 176 -1.60 4.16 -10.36
N ILE A 177 -0.76 4.00 -11.40
CA ILE A 177 -1.21 3.53 -12.70
C ILE A 177 -1.82 2.12 -12.59
N GLN A 178 -1.18 1.21 -11.86
CA GLN A 178 -1.73 -0.13 -11.61
C GLN A 178 -3.07 -0.09 -10.86
N ALA A 179 -3.18 0.70 -9.80
CA ALA A 179 -4.42 0.86 -9.05
C ALA A 179 -5.55 1.42 -9.95
N ALA A 180 -5.24 2.43 -10.78
CA ALA A 180 -6.19 3.00 -11.73
C ALA A 180 -6.66 1.96 -12.77
N GLN A 181 -5.74 1.15 -13.31
CA GLN A 181 -6.06 0.07 -14.26
C GLN A 181 -6.94 -1.03 -13.63
N MET A 182 -6.84 -1.25 -12.31
CA MET A 182 -7.68 -2.20 -11.61
C MET A 182 -9.08 -1.64 -11.30
N PHE A 183 -9.16 -0.39 -10.84
CA PHE A 183 -10.43 0.23 -10.45
C PHE A 183 -11.33 0.66 -11.61
N ARG A 184 -10.79 0.74 -12.84
CA ARG A 184 -11.60 0.98 -14.05
C ARG A 184 -12.38 -0.25 -14.53
N GLN A 185 -12.04 -1.45 -14.05
CA GLN A 185 -12.61 -2.69 -14.57
C GLN A 185 -14.09 -2.87 -14.23
N THR A 186 -14.78 -3.72 -14.99
CA THR A 186 -16.14 -4.14 -14.69
C THR A 186 -16.27 -5.66 -14.80
N PRO A 187 -16.52 -6.39 -13.70
CA PRO A 187 -16.54 -5.91 -12.31
C PRO A 187 -15.15 -5.43 -11.83
N ARG A 188 -15.12 -4.53 -10.83
CA ARG A 188 -13.89 -4.04 -10.16
C ARG A 188 -13.76 -4.52 -8.73
N PRO A 189 -12.54 -4.63 -8.18
CA PRO A 189 -12.34 -4.85 -6.76
C PRO A 189 -12.88 -3.66 -5.94
N LYS A 190 -13.38 -3.93 -4.74
CA LYS A 190 -13.80 -2.88 -3.79
C LYS A 190 -12.62 -2.23 -3.06
N ARG A 191 -11.55 -3.01 -2.86
CA ARG A 191 -10.32 -2.61 -2.19
C ARG A 191 -9.14 -3.28 -2.86
N ILE A 192 -7.99 -2.62 -2.82
CA ILE A 192 -6.70 -3.11 -3.30
C ILE A 192 -5.69 -2.84 -2.20
N ALA A 193 -4.80 -3.79 -1.95
CA ALA A 193 -3.64 -3.58 -1.11
C ALA A 193 -2.46 -3.07 -1.94
N VAL A 194 -1.71 -2.10 -1.43
CA VAL A 194 -0.45 -1.65 -2.00
C VAL A 194 0.61 -1.83 -0.93
N PHE A 195 1.71 -2.50 -1.29
CA PHE A 195 2.84 -2.71 -0.39
C PHE A 195 4.14 -2.22 -1.04
N LEU A 196 4.77 -1.25 -0.37
CA LEU A 196 6.04 -0.69 -0.76
C LEU A 196 7.18 -1.48 -0.11
N LEU A 197 7.92 -2.20 -0.94
CA LEU A 197 9.16 -2.89 -0.60
C LEU A 197 10.31 -1.87 -0.50
N THR A 198 11.30 -2.12 0.37
CA THR A 198 12.51 -1.27 0.42
C THR A 198 13.37 -1.48 -0.81
N SER A 199 13.36 -2.71 -1.31
CA SER A 199 14.01 -3.12 -2.54
C SER A 199 13.42 -4.45 -3.00
N TRP A 200 13.58 -4.76 -4.29
CA TRP A 200 13.17 -6.06 -4.83
C TRP A 200 13.95 -7.23 -4.21
N SER A 201 15.21 -7.02 -3.84
CA SER A 201 16.03 -8.04 -3.17
C SER A 201 15.52 -8.40 -1.77
N ALA A 202 14.73 -7.53 -1.13
CA ALA A 202 14.15 -7.77 0.18
C ALA A 202 12.74 -8.40 0.11
N ALA A 203 12.19 -8.60 -1.09
CA ALA A 203 10.78 -8.96 -1.29
C ALA A 203 10.34 -10.19 -0.47
N SER A 204 11.08 -11.29 -0.51
CA SER A 204 10.71 -12.52 0.19
C SER A 204 10.65 -12.33 1.72
N THR A 205 11.62 -11.62 2.29
CA THR A 205 11.69 -11.33 3.72
C THR A 205 10.55 -10.40 4.13
N GLU A 206 10.33 -9.32 3.38
CA GLU A 206 9.35 -8.30 3.73
C GLU A 206 7.91 -8.76 3.52
N ILE A 207 7.64 -9.54 2.47
CA ILE A 207 6.32 -10.16 2.26
C ILE A 207 6.04 -11.18 3.38
N SER A 208 7.05 -11.96 3.80
CA SER A 208 6.89 -12.87 4.94
C SER A 208 6.55 -12.11 6.23
N ALA A 209 7.24 -10.99 6.49
CA ALA A 209 6.98 -10.13 7.64
C ALA A 209 5.57 -9.51 7.60
N LEU A 210 5.14 -9.04 6.42
CA LEU A 210 3.80 -8.52 6.20
C LEU A 210 2.73 -9.56 6.55
N ARG A 211 2.88 -10.80 6.06
CA ARG A 211 1.95 -11.89 6.37
C ARG A 211 1.92 -12.21 7.87
N ASN A 212 3.08 -12.27 8.51
CA ASN A 212 3.21 -12.52 9.95
C ASN A 212 2.58 -11.41 10.81
N SER A 213 2.43 -10.20 10.28
CA SER A 213 1.69 -9.10 10.95
C SER A 213 0.17 -9.24 10.88
N GLY A 214 -0.36 -10.30 10.25
CA GLY A 214 -1.79 -10.52 10.04
C GLY A 214 -2.34 -9.94 8.74
N LYS A 215 -1.49 -9.36 7.89
CA LYS A 215 -1.86 -8.82 6.56
C LYS A 215 -1.66 -9.86 5.46
N ASP A 216 -2.46 -10.94 5.49
CA ASP A 216 -2.39 -12.08 4.55
C ASP A 216 -3.69 -12.34 3.77
N SER A 217 -4.63 -11.39 3.78
CA SER A 217 -5.94 -11.50 3.12
C SER A 217 -5.87 -11.38 1.58
N TRP A 218 -4.67 -11.13 1.04
CA TRP A 218 -4.44 -10.98 -0.39
C TRP A 218 -4.11 -12.32 -1.07
N PHE A 219 -4.35 -12.42 -2.37
CA PHE A 219 -4.11 -13.65 -3.13
C PHE A 219 -3.55 -13.45 -4.53
N LYS A 220 -4.05 -12.45 -5.27
CA LYS A 220 -3.53 -12.07 -6.59
C LYS A 220 -2.56 -10.91 -6.44
N THR A 221 -1.34 -11.10 -6.88
CA THR A 221 -0.24 -10.15 -6.69
C THR A 221 0.27 -9.67 -8.04
N ILE A 222 0.53 -8.38 -8.17
CA ILE A 222 1.20 -7.74 -9.30
C ILE A 222 2.40 -6.94 -8.80
N ALA A 223 3.36 -6.67 -9.68
CA ALA A 223 4.59 -5.94 -9.34
C ALA A 223 4.85 -4.82 -10.34
N THR A 224 5.48 -3.73 -9.89
CA THR A 224 5.86 -2.58 -10.74
C THR A 224 7.15 -2.80 -11.55
N THR A 225 7.73 -3.99 -11.46
CA THR A 225 8.93 -4.40 -12.20
C THR A 225 8.59 -5.20 -13.45
N HIS A 226 9.41 -5.02 -14.48
CA HIS A 226 9.34 -5.75 -15.76
C HIS A 226 10.63 -6.56 -16.03
N ASP A 227 11.57 -6.49 -15.10
CA ASP A 227 12.86 -7.16 -15.17
C ASP A 227 12.71 -8.66 -14.94
N LYS A 228 13.35 -9.46 -15.80
CA LYS A 228 13.24 -10.92 -15.79
C LYS A 228 13.70 -11.54 -14.48
N GLU A 229 14.88 -11.15 -13.99
CA GLU A 229 15.46 -11.75 -12.79
C GLU A 229 14.55 -11.49 -11.59
N THR A 230 14.03 -10.26 -11.49
CA THR A 230 13.09 -9.87 -10.45
C THR A 230 11.76 -10.62 -10.57
N ILE A 231 11.19 -10.73 -11.76
CA ILE A 231 9.95 -11.47 -12.02
C ILE A 231 10.12 -12.94 -11.61
N HIS A 232 11.23 -13.59 -12.00
CA HIS A 232 11.48 -15.00 -11.67
C HIS A 232 11.60 -15.20 -10.16
N ALA A 233 12.39 -14.35 -9.48
CA ALA A 233 12.57 -14.43 -8.04
C ALA A 233 11.25 -14.21 -7.28
N LEU A 234 10.43 -13.24 -7.69
CA LEU A 234 9.10 -13.02 -7.12
C LEU A 234 8.16 -14.18 -7.39
N GLY A 235 8.13 -14.69 -8.63
CA GLY A 235 7.30 -15.80 -9.03
C GLY A 235 7.60 -17.08 -8.25
N ASP A 236 8.88 -17.39 -8.04
CA ASP A 236 9.31 -18.55 -7.25
C ASP A 236 8.89 -18.42 -5.79
N TYR A 237 9.11 -17.24 -5.21
CA TYR A 237 8.72 -16.98 -3.83
C TYR A 237 7.19 -17.01 -3.64
N LEU A 238 6.43 -16.32 -4.49
CA LEU A 238 4.97 -16.26 -4.39
C LEU A 238 4.33 -17.65 -4.64
N ALA A 239 4.91 -18.45 -5.54
CA ALA A 239 4.50 -19.84 -5.72
C ALA A 239 4.74 -20.69 -4.46
N SER A 240 5.86 -20.47 -3.74
CA SER A 240 6.16 -21.19 -2.50
C SER A 240 5.17 -20.93 -1.36
N ILE A 241 4.44 -19.81 -1.43
CA ILE A 241 3.39 -19.44 -0.47
C ILE A 241 1.98 -19.52 -1.08
N GLU A 242 1.84 -20.18 -2.24
CA GLU A 242 0.57 -20.41 -2.94
C GLU A 242 -0.23 -19.13 -3.24
N LYS A 243 0.48 -18.05 -3.61
CA LYS A 243 -0.12 -16.78 -4.03
C LYS A 243 0.06 -16.62 -5.53
N MET A 244 -1.00 -16.21 -6.22
CA MET A 244 -0.92 -15.97 -7.66
C MET A 244 -0.12 -14.71 -7.95
N PHE A 245 0.81 -14.80 -8.90
CA PHE A 245 1.61 -13.70 -9.39
C PHE A 245 1.29 -13.42 -10.85
N PHE A 246 0.97 -12.18 -11.14
CA PHE A 246 0.74 -11.67 -12.49
C PHE A 246 1.83 -10.65 -12.79
N ALA A 247 2.61 -10.91 -13.83
CA ALA A 247 3.70 -10.05 -14.26
C ALA A 247 3.49 -9.58 -15.70
N CYS A 248 4.16 -8.51 -16.09
CA CYS A 248 4.25 -8.10 -17.48
C CYS A 248 5.69 -7.76 -17.86
N SER A 249 6.08 -8.11 -19.09
CA SER A 249 7.38 -7.78 -19.67
C SER A 249 7.27 -7.65 -21.19
N ASP A 250 8.19 -6.91 -21.79
CA ASP A 250 8.44 -6.87 -23.23
C ASP A 250 9.56 -7.86 -23.66
N ASP A 251 10.29 -8.44 -22.70
CA ASP A 251 11.30 -9.46 -22.97
C ASP A 251 10.70 -10.86 -23.04
N LEU A 252 10.65 -11.47 -24.23
CA LEU A 252 10.17 -12.84 -24.43
C LEU A 252 10.99 -13.88 -23.65
N SER A 253 12.24 -13.57 -23.31
CA SER A 253 13.11 -14.48 -22.56
C SER A 253 12.61 -14.73 -21.13
N VAL A 254 11.71 -13.88 -20.61
CA VAL A 254 11.03 -14.06 -19.32
C VAL A 254 10.26 -15.38 -19.23
N LEU A 255 9.80 -15.94 -20.36
CA LEU A 255 9.06 -17.20 -20.38
C LEU A 255 9.97 -18.45 -20.27
N THR A 256 11.28 -18.26 -20.37
CA THR A 256 12.23 -19.38 -20.37
C THR A 256 12.33 -19.99 -18.98
N GLY A 257 12.14 -21.31 -18.87
CA GLY A 257 12.28 -22.05 -17.61
C GLY A 257 11.13 -21.87 -16.63
N ARG A 258 10.01 -21.26 -17.04
CA ARG A 258 8.82 -21.08 -16.21
C ARG A 258 7.82 -22.21 -16.41
N ASN A 259 7.31 -22.77 -15.32
CA ASN A 259 6.30 -23.83 -15.31
C ASN A 259 5.46 -23.82 -14.00
N SER A 260 5.18 -22.64 -13.47
CA SER A 260 4.42 -22.50 -12.23
C SER A 260 2.94 -22.28 -12.54
N ILE A 261 2.05 -23.01 -11.85
CA ILE A 261 0.60 -22.78 -11.91
C ILE A 261 0.17 -21.52 -11.16
N TRP A 262 1.07 -20.96 -10.35
CA TRP A 262 0.84 -19.76 -9.56
C TRP A 262 1.34 -18.49 -10.27
N GLU A 263 1.91 -18.62 -11.47
CA GLU A 263 2.51 -17.51 -12.19
C GLU A 263 1.86 -17.31 -13.56
N TYR A 264 1.56 -16.05 -13.88
CA TYR A 264 0.99 -15.63 -15.13
C TYR A 264 1.80 -14.46 -15.68
N ILE A 265 2.34 -14.60 -16.89
CA ILE A 265 3.18 -13.57 -17.50
C ILE A 265 2.51 -13.06 -18.77
N THR A 266 2.23 -11.75 -18.78
CA THR A 266 1.71 -11.01 -19.93
C THR A 266 2.88 -10.45 -20.73
N LEU A 267 2.95 -10.78 -22.02
CA LEU A 267 3.88 -10.11 -22.93
C LEU A 267 3.20 -8.89 -23.55
N HIS A 268 3.81 -7.71 -23.40
CA HIS A 268 3.29 -6.46 -23.94
C HIS A 268 4.44 -5.54 -24.35
N LYS A 269 4.39 -4.88 -25.52
CA LYS A 269 5.46 -3.96 -25.96
C LYS A 269 5.55 -2.67 -25.15
N THR A 270 4.51 -2.35 -24.40
CA THR A 270 4.43 -1.19 -23.49
C THR A 270 4.13 -1.68 -22.07
N PRO A 271 5.07 -2.39 -21.41
CA PRO A 271 4.79 -3.05 -20.13
C PRO A 271 4.45 -2.06 -19.00
N ASN A 272 4.95 -0.81 -19.07
CA ASN A 272 4.59 0.27 -18.13
C ASN A 272 3.12 0.76 -18.26
N SER A 273 2.33 0.23 -19.19
CA SER A 273 0.86 0.42 -19.22
C SER A 273 0.11 -0.51 -18.26
N PHE A 274 0.82 -1.48 -17.68
CA PHE A 274 0.35 -2.47 -16.71
C PHE A 274 -0.95 -3.20 -17.12
N PRO A 275 -0.97 -3.88 -18.29
CA PRO A 275 -2.14 -4.63 -18.76
C PRO A 275 -2.55 -5.77 -17.81
N GLU A 276 -1.58 -6.36 -17.10
CA GLU A 276 -1.80 -7.36 -16.06
C GLU A 276 -2.58 -6.82 -14.86
N ALA A 277 -2.46 -5.53 -14.55
CA ALA A 277 -3.25 -4.90 -13.50
C ALA A 277 -4.73 -4.86 -13.88
N ALA A 278 -5.06 -4.49 -15.12
CA ALA A 278 -6.42 -4.59 -15.63
C ALA A 278 -6.95 -6.03 -15.56
N TRP A 279 -6.10 -7.02 -15.88
CA TRP A 279 -6.48 -8.42 -15.81
C TRP A 279 -6.81 -8.89 -14.39
N VAL A 280 -5.98 -8.51 -13.41
CA VAL A 280 -6.24 -8.80 -12.00
C VAL A 280 -7.46 -8.04 -11.49
N GLY A 281 -7.62 -6.76 -11.87
CA GLY A 281 -8.78 -5.94 -11.50
C GLY A 281 -10.11 -6.55 -11.96
N ASN A 282 -10.18 -7.07 -13.19
CA ASN A 282 -11.41 -7.68 -13.70
C ASN A 282 -11.68 -9.05 -13.05
N SER A 283 -10.63 -9.79 -12.72
CA SER A 283 -10.71 -11.20 -12.32
C SER A 283 -10.75 -11.44 -10.81
N ALA A 284 -10.27 -10.50 -9.99
CA ALA A 284 -10.30 -10.59 -8.53
C ALA A 284 -11.70 -10.55 -7.89
N PRO A 285 -12.62 -9.66 -8.30
CA PRO A 285 -13.97 -9.57 -7.72
C PRO A 285 -14.91 -10.68 -8.21
N ARG A 286 -14.52 -11.43 -9.24
CA ARG A 286 -15.32 -12.52 -9.80
C ARG A 286 -15.30 -13.74 -8.87
N ARG A 287 -16.39 -14.49 -8.89
CA ARG A 287 -16.50 -15.74 -8.13
C ARG A 287 -15.55 -16.79 -8.74
N VAL A 288 -14.88 -17.55 -7.87
CA VAL A 288 -14.04 -18.67 -8.30
C VAL A 288 -14.87 -19.64 -9.14
N GLY A 289 -14.33 -20.03 -10.31
CA GLY A 289 -15.00 -20.92 -11.26
C GLY A 289 -16.09 -20.29 -12.13
N SER A 290 -16.37 -18.98 -12.02
CA SER A 290 -17.43 -18.32 -12.78
C SER A 290 -16.99 -17.68 -14.11
N TYR A 291 -15.72 -17.78 -14.48
CA TYR A 291 -15.18 -17.16 -15.69
C TYR A 291 -13.98 -17.95 -16.21
N ASN A 292 -13.70 -17.76 -17.50
CA ASN A 292 -12.44 -18.14 -18.11
C ASN A 292 -11.57 -16.89 -18.25
N TYR A 293 -10.26 -17.06 -18.09
CA TYR A 293 -9.27 -16.03 -18.33
C TYR A 293 -9.10 -15.71 -19.82
N ALA A 294 -9.38 -16.67 -20.71
CA ALA A 294 -9.35 -16.46 -22.16
C ALA A 294 -10.44 -15.48 -22.61
N TYR A 295 -10.09 -14.56 -23.52
CA TYR A 295 -10.98 -13.56 -24.11
C TYR A 295 -11.71 -12.67 -23.10
N LEU A 296 -11.14 -12.49 -21.91
CA LEU A 296 -11.71 -11.58 -20.91
C LEU A 296 -11.60 -10.14 -21.43
N PRO A 297 -12.70 -9.39 -21.55
CA PRO A 297 -12.64 -8.00 -21.97
C PRO A 297 -12.02 -7.16 -20.86
N LEU A 298 -10.94 -6.46 -21.20
CA LEU A 298 -10.24 -5.55 -20.29
C LEU A 298 -10.46 -4.12 -20.74
N ASP A 299 -10.95 -3.27 -19.84
CA ASP A 299 -11.02 -1.84 -20.12
C ASP A 299 -9.63 -1.22 -19.95
N GLY A 300 -9.25 -0.29 -20.83
CA GLY A 300 -8.00 0.45 -20.70
C GLY A 300 -6.73 -0.26 -21.11
N VAL A 301 -6.84 -1.43 -21.72
CA VAL A 301 -5.71 -2.19 -22.24
C VAL A 301 -5.64 -1.97 -23.74
N GLU A 302 -4.48 -1.50 -24.20
CA GLU A 302 -4.21 -1.35 -25.62
C GLU A 302 -3.78 -2.69 -26.25
N ASN A 303 -3.59 -2.70 -27.57
CA ASN A 303 -3.09 -3.91 -28.24
C ASN A 303 -1.65 -4.19 -27.79
N SER A 304 -1.34 -5.48 -27.55
CA SER A 304 0.00 -5.96 -27.16
C SER A 304 1.12 -5.50 -28.10
N GLY A 305 0.78 -5.22 -29.36
CA GLY A 305 1.69 -4.80 -30.41
C GLY A 305 2.51 -5.94 -31.03
N TYR A 306 2.23 -7.19 -30.64
CA TYR A 306 2.81 -8.38 -31.26
C TYR A 306 2.04 -8.77 -32.52
N ALA A 307 2.75 -9.30 -33.52
CA ALA A 307 2.12 -9.88 -34.69
C ALA A 307 1.69 -11.32 -34.41
N ASN A 308 0.62 -11.81 -35.06
CA ASN A 308 0.13 -13.18 -34.91
C ASN A 308 1.24 -14.24 -35.10
N SER A 309 2.19 -14.01 -36.01
CA SER A 309 3.33 -14.91 -36.24
C SER A 309 4.25 -15.05 -35.03
N GLN A 310 4.29 -14.05 -34.16
CA GLN A 310 5.06 -14.04 -32.92
C GLN A 310 4.28 -14.65 -31.75
N GLU A 311 2.94 -14.64 -31.79
CA GLU A 311 2.07 -15.14 -30.71
C GLU A 311 1.85 -16.66 -30.78
N VAL A 312 1.71 -17.22 -31.98
CA VAL A 312 1.38 -18.65 -32.21
C VAL A 312 2.29 -19.65 -31.48
N PRO A 313 3.63 -19.46 -31.41
CA PRO A 313 4.51 -20.37 -30.68
C PRO A 313 4.25 -20.41 -29.15
N TYR A 314 3.67 -19.35 -28.59
CA TYR A 314 3.45 -19.22 -27.15
C TYR A 314 2.04 -19.64 -26.73
N LEU A 315 1.03 -19.41 -27.59
CA LEU A 315 -0.35 -19.88 -27.34
C LEU A 315 -0.44 -21.42 -27.28
N ARG A 316 0.32 -22.13 -28.11
CA ARG A 316 0.33 -23.62 -28.12
C ARG A 316 0.89 -24.26 -26.85
N LYS A 317 1.62 -23.52 -26.01
CA LYS A 317 2.11 -24.04 -24.72
C LYS A 317 1.07 -24.03 -23.60
N MET A 318 -0.10 -23.39 -23.83
CA MET A 318 -1.18 -23.30 -22.84
C MET A 318 -2.29 -24.35 -23.03
N GLU A 319 -2.22 -25.19 -24.07
CA GLU A 319 -3.23 -26.23 -24.38
C GLU A 319 -2.80 -27.65 -23.92
N ILE A 320 -2.33 -27.79 -22.68
CA ILE A 320 -2.11 -29.11 -22.05
C ILE A 320 -2.95 -29.21 -20.77
#